data_AF-A0A350YTY8-F1
#
_entry.id   AF-A0A350YTY8-F1
#
_cell.length_a   1.000
_cell.length_b   1.000
_cell.length_c   1.000
_cell.angle_alpha   90.00
_cell.angle_beta   90.00
_cell.angle_gamma   90.00
#
_symmetry.space_group_name_H-M   'P 1'
#
loop_
_entity.id
_entity.type
_entity.pdbx_description
1 polymer ?
#
loop_
_entity_poly.entity_id
_entity_poly.type
_entity_poly.pdbx_seq_one_letter_code
_entity_poly.pdbx_strand_id
1 'polypeptide(L)'
;LAYGIIGDDNRIGNMFDQPTRNPQVQLSFNIPIFDWGERKARIEAQEATIKSAEINLDEQRKQIIIDIREVYRNLQNQLNQIEIAKQSERNAQLTYEINLERYENGDLTGMDLSLYQNQLSSRKLAYAQALLNYKLELLNLKIQTLYDFEKKQPILPSELYKINQ
;
A
#
# COMPACT_ATOMS: atom_id res chain seq x y z
N LEU A 1 -42.61 3.19 -7.97
CA LEU A 1 -43.36 4.28 -8.66
C LEU A 1 -43.33 3.97 -10.15
N ALA A 2 -44.39 3.36 -10.66
CA ALA A 2 -44.56 3.15 -12.09
C ALA A 2 -45.79 3.95 -12.51
N TYR A 3 -45.63 4.83 -13.49
CA TYR A 3 -46.72 5.55 -14.13
C TYR A 3 -47.09 4.80 -15.42
N GLY A 4 -48.34 4.37 -15.52
CA GLY A 4 -48.89 3.79 -16.74
C GLY A 4 -50.41 3.87 -16.68
N ILE A 5 -51.03 4.43 -17.71
CA ILE A 5 -52.49 4.49 -17.87
C ILE A 5 -52.83 3.53 -19.01
N ILE A 6 -53.59 2.48 -18.72
CA ILE A 6 -54.17 1.60 -19.75
C ILE A 6 -55.67 1.87 -19.75
N GLY A 7 -56.20 2.31 -20.89
CA GLY A 7 -57.62 2.45 -21.15
C GLY A 7 -57.89 2.11 -22.62
N ASP A 8 -58.73 1.09 -22.83
CA ASP A 8 -59.24 0.65 -24.12
C ASP A 8 -60.66 1.24 -24.27
N ASP A 9 -60.82 2.31 -25.06
CA ASP A 9 -62.13 2.67 -25.61
C ASP A 9 -62.06 3.60 -26.86
N ASN A 10 -63.00 3.40 -27.77
CA ASN A 10 -62.93 3.71 -29.20
C ASN A 10 -63.61 5.04 -29.60
N ARG A 11 -63.47 6.12 -28.82
CA ARG A 11 -64.08 7.44 -29.13
C ARG A 11 -63.13 8.60 -28.84
N ILE A 12 -62.21 8.83 -29.79
CA ILE A 12 -61.11 9.81 -29.71
C ILE A 12 -61.59 11.29 -29.76
N GLY A 13 -62.85 11.58 -30.12
CA GLY A 13 -63.34 12.95 -30.36
C GLY A 13 -63.70 13.78 -29.11
N ASN A 14 -64.07 13.17 -27.98
CA ASN A 14 -64.66 13.87 -26.83
C ASN A 14 -63.84 13.74 -25.53
N MET A 15 -62.57 13.33 -25.60
CA MET A 15 -61.74 13.09 -24.41
C MET A 15 -61.14 14.36 -23.78
N PHE A 16 -61.24 15.51 -24.47
CA PHE A 16 -60.63 16.77 -24.03
C PHE A 16 -61.61 17.76 -23.36
N ASP A 17 -62.93 17.55 -23.47
CA ASP A 17 -63.95 18.48 -22.95
C ASP A 17 -64.42 18.18 -21.53
N GLN A 18 -63.97 17.08 -20.93
CA GLN A 18 -64.23 16.75 -19.52
C GLN A 18 -62.97 16.20 -18.87
N PRO A 19 -62.12 17.06 -18.26
CA PRO A 19 -61.07 16.55 -17.40
C PRO A 19 -61.76 15.97 -16.17
N THR A 20 -61.97 14.65 -16.14
CA THR A 20 -62.36 13.93 -14.92
C THR A 20 -61.18 14.03 -13.96
N ARG A 21 -61.09 15.16 -13.24
CA ARG A 21 -60.06 15.43 -12.25
C ARG A 21 -60.32 14.54 -11.05
N ASN A 22 -59.83 13.31 -11.11
CA ASN A 22 -59.92 12.33 -10.03
C ASN A 22 -58.52 12.17 -9.40
N PRO A 23 -58.11 13.05 -8.47
CA PRO A 23 -56.84 12.90 -7.77
C PRO A 23 -56.92 11.65 -6.88
N GLN A 24 -56.24 10.58 -7.27
CA GLN A 24 -56.16 9.35 -6.49
C GLN A 24 -54.81 9.30 -5.76
N VAL A 25 -54.87 9.40 -4.43
CA VAL A 25 -53.73 9.15 -3.55
C VAL A 25 -53.89 7.74 -2.99
N GLN A 26 -53.00 6.83 -3.35
CA GLN A 26 -53.04 5.45 -2.89
C GLN A 26 -51.88 5.19 -1.92
N LEU A 27 -52.23 4.92 -0.66
CA LEU A 27 -51.30 4.46 0.36
C LEU A 27 -51.46 2.94 0.47
N SER A 28 -50.43 2.18 0.13
CA SER A 28 -50.40 0.73 0.30
C SER A 28 -49.56 0.38 1.53
N PHE A 29 -50.15 -0.39 2.44
CA PHE A 29 -49.46 -0.97 3.59
C PHE A 29 -49.36 -2.48 3.35
N ASN A 30 -48.14 -2.99 3.24
CA ASN A 30 -47.88 -4.42 3.14
C ASN A 30 -47.34 -4.93 4.48
N ILE A 31 -48.17 -5.64 5.23
CA ILE A 31 -47.78 -6.33 6.46
C ILE A 31 -47.83 -7.84 6.15
N PRO A 32 -46.67 -8.49 5.98
CA PRO A 32 -46.65 -9.94 5.80
C PRO A 32 -47.13 -10.62 7.09
N ILE A 33 -48.15 -11.48 6.98
CA ILE A 33 -48.74 -12.19 8.12
C ILE A 33 -47.86 -13.39 8.53
N PHE A 34 -47.16 -14.03 7.58
CA PHE A 34 -46.29 -15.19 7.82
C PHE A 34 -45.27 -15.35 6.68
N ASP A 35 -43.99 -15.55 7.01
CA ASP A 35 -42.86 -15.55 6.06
C ASP A 35 -41.97 -16.81 6.14
N TRP A 36 -42.44 -17.88 6.80
CA TRP A 36 -41.70 -19.15 6.98
C TRP A 36 -40.28 -19.01 7.58
N GLY A 37 -40.00 -17.90 8.26
CA GLY A 37 -38.69 -17.62 8.86
C GLY A 37 -37.69 -16.92 7.93
N GLU A 38 -38.09 -16.51 6.73
CA GLU A 38 -37.22 -15.81 5.77
C GLU A 38 -36.58 -14.55 6.39
N ARG A 39 -37.36 -13.73 7.09
CA ARG A 39 -36.81 -12.53 7.76
C ARG A 39 -35.78 -12.89 8.82
N LYS A 40 -36.02 -13.95 9.59
CA LYS A 40 -35.07 -14.41 10.61
C LYS A 40 -33.77 -14.90 9.96
N ALA A 41 -33.85 -15.74 8.93
CA ALA A 41 -32.69 -16.21 8.19
C ALA A 41 -31.91 -15.04 7.54
N ARG A 42 -32.62 -14.03 7.02
CA ARG A 42 -31.99 -12.81 6.48
C ARG A 42 -31.24 -12.02 7.56
N ILE A 43 -31.82 -11.87 8.75
CA ILE A 43 -31.16 -11.21 9.89
C ILE A 43 -29.91 -11.99 10.29
N GLU A 44 -30.01 -13.30 10.48
CA GLU A 44 -28.87 -14.17 10.83
C GLU A 44 -27.75 -14.09 9.79
N ALA A 45 -28.08 -14.04 8.50
CA ALA A 45 -27.10 -13.87 7.43
C ALA A 45 -26.39 -12.51 7.47
N GLN A 46 -27.12 -11.43 7.80
CA GLN A 46 -26.53 -10.10 7.95
C GLN A 46 -25.64 -10.03 9.20
N GLU A 47 -26.05 -10.63 10.31
CA GLU A 47 -25.24 -10.74 11.53
C GLU A 47 -23.94 -11.52 11.27
N ALA A 48 -24.00 -12.63 10.52
CA ALA A 48 -22.81 -13.38 10.12
C ALA A 48 -21.87 -12.54 9.22
N THR A 49 -22.43 -11.70 8.35
CA THR A 49 -21.67 -10.78 7.49
C THR A 49 -20.94 -9.72 8.32
N ILE A 50 -21.63 -9.11 9.30
CA ILE A 50 -21.02 -8.15 10.23
C ILE A 50 -19.89 -8.80 11.03
N LYS A 51 -20.14 -9.98 11.60
CA LYS A 51 -19.12 -10.74 12.34
C LYS A 51 -17.89 -11.05 11.48
N SER A 52 -18.10 -11.39 10.20
CA SER A 52 -17.01 -11.65 9.26
C SER A 52 -16.20 -10.37 8.98
N ALA A 53 -16.87 -9.22 8.84
CA ALA A 53 -16.22 -7.93 8.67
C ALA A 53 -15.40 -7.52 9.91
N GLU A 54 -15.90 -7.78 11.12
CA GLU A 54 -15.17 -7.53 12.37
C GLU A 54 -13.91 -8.40 12.48
N ILE A 55 -14.00 -9.69 12.14
CA ILE A 55 -12.85 -10.60 12.10
C ILE A 55 -11.82 -10.12 11.07
N ASN A 56 -12.26 -9.75 9.87
CA ASN A 56 -11.38 -9.23 8.82
C ASN A 56 -10.67 -7.93 9.26
N LEU A 57 -11.35 -7.05 9.99
CA LEU A 57 -10.76 -5.84 10.55
C LEU A 57 -9.67 -6.16 11.58
N ASP A 58 -9.92 -7.12 12.47
CA ASP A 58 -8.92 -7.58 13.46
C ASP A 58 -7.70 -8.22 12.79
N GLU A 59 -7.93 -9.03 11.75
CA GLU A 59 -6.86 -9.64 10.96
C GLU A 59 -6.01 -8.59 10.25
N GLN A 60 -6.63 -7.59 9.62
CA GLN A 60 -5.93 -6.47 8.99
C GLN A 60 -5.07 -5.69 10.00
N ARG A 61 -5.57 -5.46 11.21
CA ARG A 61 -4.78 -4.80 12.28
C ARG A 61 -3.55 -5.62 12.66
N LYS A 62 -3.70 -6.94 12.81
CA LYS A 62 -2.58 -7.84 13.11
C LYS A 62 -1.56 -7.85 11.97
N GLN A 63 -2.03 -7.91 10.73
CA GLN A 63 -1.16 -7.90 9.56
C GLN A 63 -0.32 -6.63 9.50
N ILE A 64 -0.92 -5.45 9.70
CA ILE A 64 -0.19 -4.17 9.76
C ILE A 64 0.91 -4.21 10.83
N ILE A 65 0.63 -4.77 12.02
CA ILE A 65 1.64 -4.90 13.08
C ILE A 65 2.78 -5.83 12.68
N ILE A 66 2.46 -6.95 12.01
CA ILE A 66 3.47 -7.90 11.52
C ILE A 66 4.35 -7.24 10.46
N ASP A 67 3.74 -6.57 9.49
CA ASP A 67 4.44 -5.88 8.39
C ASP A 67 5.41 -4.82 8.94
N ILE A 68 4.95 -3.97 9.86
CA ILE A 68 5.80 -2.95 10.49
C ILE A 68 6.98 -3.59 11.25
N ARG A 69 6.75 -4.71 11.95
CA ARG A 69 7.82 -5.42 12.67
C ARG A 69 8.83 -6.03 11.71
N GLU A 70 8.38 -6.55 10.58
CA GLU A 70 9.25 -7.11 9.54
C GLU A 70 10.14 -6.00 8.95
N VAL A 71 9.55 -4.88 8.53
CA VAL A 71 10.29 -3.73 8.01
C VAL A 71 11.30 -3.21 9.04
N TYR A 72 10.93 -3.10 10.31
CA TYR A 72 11.86 -2.68 11.36
C TYR A 72 13.05 -3.64 11.49
N ARG A 73 12.82 -4.95 11.47
CA ARG A 73 13.89 -5.97 11.52
C ARG A 73 14.78 -5.89 10.28
N ASN A 74 14.20 -5.70 9.09
CA ASN A 74 14.95 -5.51 7.86
C ASN A 74 15.83 -4.26 7.92
N LEU A 75 15.31 -3.16 8.48
CA LEU A 75 16.08 -1.93 8.67
C LEU A 75 17.29 -2.13 9.59
N GLN A 76 17.12 -2.87 10.70
CA GLN A 76 18.23 -3.24 11.58
C GLN A 76 19.27 -4.11 10.86
N ASN A 77 18.82 -5.06 10.04
CA ASN A 77 19.72 -5.86 9.21
C ASN A 77 20.49 -4.99 8.21
N GLN A 78 19.85 -4.01 7.57
CA GLN A 78 20.55 -3.09 6.65
C GLN A 78 21.62 -2.26 7.36
N LEU A 79 21.41 -1.84 8.60
CA LEU A 79 22.44 -1.15 9.40
C LEU A 79 23.68 -2.04 9.60
N ASN A 80 23.49 -3.31 9.93
CA ASN A 80 24.60 -4.26 10.06
C ASN A 80 25.32 -4.46 8.71
N GLN A 81 24.58 -4.54 7.59
CA GLN A 81 25.16 -4.66 6.25
C GLN A 81 25.98 -3.43 5.87
N ILE A 82 25.55 -2.23 6.25
CA ILE A 82 26.31 -0.99 6.07
C ILE A 82 27.65 -1.07 6.82
N GLU A 83 27.65 -1.54 8.06
CA GLU A 83 28.88 -1.66 8.85
C GLU A 83 29.85 -2.68 8.23
N ILE A 84 29.35 -3.84 7.82
CA ILE A 84 30.14 -4.87 7.14
C ILE A 84 30.74 -4.31 5.84
N ALA A 85 29.93 -3.66 5.01
CA ALA A 85 30.37 -3.10 3.75
C ALA A 85 31.40 -1.96 3.93
N LYS A 86 31.21 -1.11 4.95
CA LYS A 86 32.17 -0.07 5.32
C LYS A 86 33.52 -0.66 5.71
N GLN A 87 33.52 -1.71 6.54
CA GLN A 87 34.76 -2.37 6.94
C GLN A 87 35.43 -3.07 5.73
N SER A 88 34.63 -3.67 4.84
CA SER A 88 35.13 -4.28 3.61
C SER A 88 35.79 -3.26 2.67
N GLU A 89 35.19 -2.09 2.50
CA GLU A 89 35.79 -0.96 1.78
C GLU A 89 37.12 -0.54 2.42
N ARG A 90 37.13 -0.35 3.73
CA ARG A 90 38.34 0.05 4.48
C ARG A 90 39.48 -0.96 4.29
N ASN A 91 39.18 -2.26 4.36
CA ASN A 91 40.17 -3.32 4.16
C ASN A 91 40.71 -3.33 2.72
N ALA A 92 39.83 -3.14 1.73
CA ALA A 92 40.26 -3.06 0.33
C ALA A 92 41.09 -1.80 0.05
N GLN A 93 40.79 -0.69 0.72
CA GLN A 93 41.55 0.55 0.62
C GLN A 93 42.97 0.37 1.15
N LEU A 94 43.12 -0.19 2.36
CA LEU A 94 44.44 -0.52 2.92
C LEU A 94 45.22 -1.50 2.05
N THR A 95 44.54 -2.51 1.50
CA THR A 95 45.15 -3.48 0.59
C THR A 95 45.67 -2.81 -0.68
N TYR A 96 44.89 -1.90 -1.27
CA TYR A 96 45.31 -1.13 -2.42
C TYR A 96 46.52 -0.24 -2.10
N GLU A 97 46.52 0.47 -0.96
CA GLU A 97 47.62 1.33 -0.52
C GLU A 97 48.93 0.55 -0.34
N ILE A 98 48.89 -0.61 0.32
CA ILE A 98 50.07 -1.48 0.49
C ILE A 98 50.62 -1.94 -0.86
N ASN A 99 49.75 -2.30 -1.81
CA ASN A 99 50.18 -2.78 -3.11
C ASN A 99 50.61 -1.63 -4.05
N LEU A 100 50.09 -0.42 -3.84
CA LEU A 100 50.57 0.78 -4.52
C LEU A 100 52.02 1.08 -4.15
N GLU A 101 52.35 1.01 -2.85
CA GLU A 101 53.74 1.17 -2.38
C GLU A 101 54.68 0.12 -3.00
N ARG A 102 54.24 -1.14 -3.06
CA ARG A 102 55.01 -2.22 -3.73
C ARG A 102 55.20 -1.95 -5.22
N TYR A 103 54.18 -1.44 -5.91
CA TYR A 103 54.28 -1.05 -7.31
C TYR A 103 55.28 0.11 -7.51
N GLU A 104 55.24 1.13 -6.66
CA GLU A 104 56.17 2.26 -6.69
C GLU A 104 57.62 1.82 -6.44
N ASN A 105 57.83 0.80 -5.60
CA ASN A 105 59.14 0.18 -5.37
C ASN A 105 59.57 -0.81 -6.48
N GLY A 106 58.70 -1.10 -7.45
CA GLY A 106 58.97 -2.03 -8.55
C GLY A 106 58.74 -3.51 -8.24
N ASP A 107 58.22 -3.84 -7.06
CA ASP A 107 57.95 -5.21 -6.58
C ASP A 107 56.61 -5.78 -7.08
N LEU A 108 55.78 -4.96 -7.74
CA LEU A 108 54.44 -5.33 -8.22
C LEU A 108 54.25 -4.84 -9.65
N THR A 109 53.50 -5.59 -10.48
CA THR A 109 53.18 -5.13 -11.84
C THR A 109 51.98 -4.18 -11.85
N GLY A 110 51.88 -3.34 -12.88
CA GLY A 110 50.69 -2.48 -13.07
C GLY A 110 49.41 -3.27 -13.30
N MET A 111 49.52 -4.50 -13.87
CA MET A 111 48.38 -5.40 -14.02
C MET A 111 47.85 -5.88 -12.67
N ASP A 112 48.75 -6.27 -11.76
CA ASP A 112 48.39 -6.66 -10.39
C ASP A 112 47.77 -5.49 -9.61
N LEU A 113 48.35 -4.29 -9.74
CA LEU A 113 47.82 -3.09 -9.10
C LEU A 113 46.37 -2.80 -9.56
N SER A 114 46.10 -2.96 -10.85
CA SER A 114 44.76 -2.80 -11.43
C SER A 114 43.74 -3.76 -10.81
N LEU A 115 44.13 -5.01 -10.49
CA LEU A 115 43.24 -5.95 -9.80
C LEU A 115 42.83 -5.43 -8.42
N TYR A 116 43.77 -4.90 -7.64
CA TYR A 116 43.47 -4.31 -6.32
C TYR A 116 42.64 -3.03 -6.43
N GLN A 117 42.90 -2.19 -7.43
CA GLN A 117 42.10 -1.00 -7.70
C GLN A 117 40.64 -1.36 -8.06
N ASN A 118 40.44 -2.39 -8.88
CA ASN A 118 39.13 -2.91 -9.24
C ASN A 118 38.41 -3.49 -8.02
N GLN A 119 39.12 -4.24 -7.17
CA GLN A 119 38.58 -4.74 -5.91
C GLN A 119 38.11 -3.60 -4.99
N LEU A 120 38.93 -2.56 -4.82
CA LEU A 120 38.57 -1.38 -4.04
C LEU A 120 37.32 -0.69 -4.60
N SER A 121 37.28 -0.48 -5.92
CA SER A 121 36.13 0.14 -6.60
C SER A 121 34.85 -0.68 -6.42
N SER A 122 34.94 -2.00 -6.50
CA SER A 122 33.84 -2.92 -6.22
C SER A 122 33.34 -2.82 -4.77
N ARG A 123 34.25 -2.72 -3.78
CA ARG A 123 33.85 -2.55 -2.37
C ARG A 123 33.23 -1.19 -2.08
N LYS A 124 33.70 -0.12 -2.73
CA LYS A 124 33.06 1.22 -2.66
C LYS A 124 31.63 1.18 -3.19
N LEU A 125 31.42 0.52 -4.34
CA LEU A 125 30.08 0.34 -4.90
C LEU A 125 29.18 -0.45 -3.95
N ALA A 126 29.69 -1.55 -3.36
CA ALA A 126 28.94 -2.36 -2.41
C ALA A 126 28.52 -1.55 -1.16
N TYR A 127 29.40 -0.68 -0.64
CA TYR A 127 29.06 0.20 0.47
C TYR A 127 27.99 1.22 0.12
N ALA A 128 28.10 1.86 -1.05
CA ALA A 128 27.07 2.77 -1.56
C ALA A 128 25.71 2.07 -1.73
N GLN A 129 25.70 0.84 -2.23
CA GLN A 129 24.48 0.04 -2.38
C GLN A 129 23.85 -0.31 -1.03
N ALA A 130 24.66 -0.66 -0.02
CA ALA A 130 24.15 -0.92 1.33
C ALA A 130 23.47 0.32 1.93
N LEU A 131 24.06 1.51 1.75
CA LEU A 131 23.45 2.79 2.15
C LEU A 131 22.14 3.07 1.41
N LEU A 132 22.08 2.77 0.10
CA LEU A 132 20.87 2.94 -0.70
C LEU A 132 19.74 2.02 -0.21
N ASN A 133 20.05 0.74 0.02
CA ASN A 133 19.08 -0.24 0.51
C ASN A 133 18.49 0.17 1.86
N TYR A 134 19.32 0.64 2.78
CA TYR A 134 18.86 1.19 4.07
C TYR A 134 17.89 2.36 3.88
N LYS A 135 18.19 3.30 2.98
CA LYS A 135 17.32 4.46 2.72
C LYS A 135 15.97 4.05 2.12
N LEU A 136 15.97 3.08 1.20
CA LEU A 136 14.73 2.53 0.64
C LEU A 136 13.88 1.84 1.72
N GLU A 137 14.51 1.06 2.60
CA GLU A 137 13.80 0.39 3.69
C GLU A 137 13.24 1.39 4.71
N LEU A 138 14.00 2.45 5.02
CA LEU A 138 13.53 3.53 5.88
C LEU A 138 12.33 4.25 5.25
N LEU A 139 12.35 4.49 3.94
CA LEU A 139 11.22 5.08 3.22
C LEU A 139 9.99 4.16 3.25
N ASN A 140 10.18 2.84 3.05
CA ASN A 140 9.12 1.85 3.17
C ASN A 140 8.46 1.90 4.55
N LEU A 141 9.26 1.98 5.63
CA LEU A 141 8.75 2.15 7.00
C LEU A 141 7.92 3.42 7.16
N LYS A 142 8.39 4.56 6.62
CA LYS A 142 7.66 5.83 6.67
C LYS A 142 6.31 5.75 5.97
N ILE A 143 6.24 5.06 4.82
CA ILE A 143 5.00 4.86 4.05
C ILE A 143 4.03 3.97 4.83
N GLN A 144 4.48 2.84 5.37
CA GLN A 144 3.60 1.91 6.11
C GLN A 144 3.07 2.50 7.41
N THR A 145 3.86 3.33 8.08
CA THR A 145 3.47 3.99 9.33
C THR A 145 2.75 5.32 9.10
N LEU A 146 2.73 5.81 7.85
CA LEU A 146 2.29 7.17 7.50
C LEU A 146 2.93 8.22 8.42
N TYR A 147 4.21 8.05 8.74
CA TYR A 147 4.90 8.86 9.72
C TYR A 147 6.37 9.08 9.35
N ASP A 148 6.79 10.34 9.38
CA ASP A 148 8.18 10.74 9.22
C ASP A 148 8.88 10.75 10.59
N PHE A 149 9.71 9.74 10.85
CA PHE A 149 10.48 9.62 12.10
C PHE A 149 11.61 10.65 12.24
N GLU A 150 12.10 11.24 11.14
CA GLU A 150 13.15 12.26 11.19
C GLU A 150 12.57 13.63 11.56
N LYS A 151 11.41 13.96 10.99
CA LYS A 151 10.70 15.24 11.24
C LYS A 151 9.67 15.17 12.37
N LYS A 152 9.38 13.97 12.87
CA LYS A 152 8.33 13.68 13.87
C LYS A 152 6.93 14.17 13.45
N GLN A 153 6.57 13.94 12.18
CA GLN A 153 5.30 14.42 11.60
C GLN A 153 4.57 13.29 10.87
N PRO A 154 3.23 13.23 10.91
CA PRO A 154 2.46 12.28 10.10
C PRO A 154 2.56 12.64 8.62
N ILE A 155 2.75 11.63 7.77
CA ILE A 155 2.72 11.73 6.32
C ILE A 155 1.30 11.36 5.89
N LEU A 156 0.45 12.36 5.67
CA LEU A 156 -0.91 12.12 5.18
C LEU A 156 -0.91 11.97 3.65
N PRO A 157 -1.65 11.01 3.08
CA PRO A 157 -1.66 10.73 1.64
C PRO A 157 -1.96 11.94 0.74
N SER A 158 -2.63 12.98 1.24
CA SER A 158 -2.96 14.19 0.48
C SER A 158 -1.74 14.89 -0.13
N GLU A 159 -0.54 14.72 0.44
CA GLU A 159 0.70 15.28 -0.12
C GLU A 159 1.32 14.41 -1.22
N LEU A 160 1.02 13.10 -1.24
CA LEU A 160 1.54 12.15 -2.23
C LEU A 160 0.84 12.22 -3.58
N TYR A 161 -0.39 12.78 -3.63
CA TYR A 161 -1.16 12.96 -4.87
C TYR A 161 -0.92 14.32 -5.56
N LYS A 162 -0.07 15.21 -5.02
CA LYS A 162 0.27 16.51 -5.64
C LYS A 162 1.41 16.41 -6.65
N ILE A 163 1.41 15.37 -7.48
CA ILE A 163 2.27 15.30 -8.66
C ILE A 163 1.34 15.43 -9.87
N ASN A 164 1.36 16.62 -10.47
CA ASN A 164 0.64 17.08 -11.67
C ASN A 164 -0.77 17.65 -11.41
N GLN A 165 -0.81 18.95 -11.12
CA GLN A 165 -1.83 19.86 -11.68
C GLN A 165 -1.35 20.34 -13.05
#